data_AF-A0A8S0FS76-F1
#
_entry.id   AF-A0A8S0FS76-F1
#
_cell.length_a   1.000
_cell.length_b   1.000
_cell.length_c   1.000
_cell.angle_alpha   90.00
_cell.angle_beta   90.00
_cell.angle_gamma   90.00
#
_symmetry.space_group_name_H-M   'P 1'
#
loop_
_entity.id
_entity.type
_entity.pdbx_description
1 polymer ?
#
loop_
_entity_poly.entity_id
_entity_poly.type
_entity_poly.pdbx_seq_one_letter_code
_entity_poly.pdbx_strand_id
1 'polypeptide(L)'
;MIANGEIWDWQSAQQCMAISGCDAVMIGRGALNIPNLSRVVKYNEPRMPWPEVVALLQKYTRLEKQGDTGLYHVARIKQWLSYLRKEYDEATELFQHVRVLNNSPDIARAIQAIDIDKLR
;
A
#
# COMPACT_ATOMS: atom_id res chain seq x y z
N MET A 1 -20.79 11.70 -13.64
CA MET A 1 -20.78 11.59 -12.17
C MET A 1 -19.70 10.59 -11.79
N ILE A 2 -19.03 10.74 -10.65
CA ILE A 2 -17.98 9.81 -10.20
C ILE A 2 -18.44 9.23 -8.87
N ALA A 3 -18.60 7.90 -8.79
CA ALA A 3 -18.94 7.25 -7.54
C ALA A 3 -17.69 7.08 -6.64
N ASN A 4 -17.86 7.24 -5.32
CA ASN A 4 -16.76 7.16 -4.36
C ASN A 4 -17.23 6.54 -3.04
N GLY A 5 -16.36 5.74 -2.43
CA GLY A 5 -16.61 5.09 -1.14
C GLY A 5 -16.66 3.57 -1.26
N GLU A 6 -16.03 2.88 -0.30
CA GLU A 6 -16.10 1.43 -0.13
C GLU A 6 -15.75 0.56 -1.36
N ILE A 7 -14.84 1.04 -2.20
CA ILE A 7 -14.25 0.27 -3.31
C ILE A 7 -12.92 -0.32 -2.85
N TRP A 8 -12.89 -1.64 -2.67
CA TRP A 8 -11.79 -2.38 -2.05
C TRP A 8 -11.18 -3.44 -2.98
N ASP A 9 -11.95 -3.91 -3.95
CA ASP A 9 -11.61 -4.99 -4.88
C ASP A 9 -12.41 -4.86 -6.18
N TRP A 10 -12.26 -5.83 -7.09
CA TRP A 10 -13.03 -5.87 -8.33
C TRP A 10 -14.54 -5.95 -8.08
N GLN A 11 -14.98 -6.82 -7.16
CA GLN A 11 -16.39 -7.10 -6.92
C GLN A 11 -17.15 -5.88 -6.37
N SER A 12 -16.59 -5.18 -5.38
CA SER A 12 -17.13 -3.95 -4.81
C SER A 12 -17.20 -2.82 -5.84
N ALA A 13 -16.22 -2.71 -6.75
CA ALA A 13 -16.29 -1.76 -7.85
C ALA A 13 -17.42 -2.10 -8.83
N GLN A 14 -17.57 -3.36 -9.24
CA GLN A 14 -18.67 -3.79 -10.12
C GLN A 14 -20.04 -3.50 -9.50
N GLN A 15 -20.21 -3.79 -8.20
CA GLN A 15 -21.44 -3.48 -7.46
C GLN A 15 -21.71 -1.98 -7.41
N CYS A 16 -20.70 -1.17 -7.12
CA CYS A 16 -20.81 0.29 -7.08
C CYS A 16 -21.28 0.84 -8.44
N MET A 17 -20.67 0.39 -9.53
CA MET A 17 -21.05 0.82 -10.89
C MET A 17 -22.46 0.35 -11.26
N ALA A 18 -22.82 -0.90 -10.94
CA ALA A 18 -24.15 -1.43 -11.21
C ALA A 18 -25.28 -0.68 -10.46
N ILE A 19 -25.07 -0.33 -9.19
CA ILE A 19 -26.06 0.36 -8.36
C ILE A 19 -26.16 1.84 -8.73
N SER A 20 -25.02 2.51 -8.91
CA SER A 20 -24.97 3.95 -9.16
C SER A 20 -25.24 4.33 -10.62
N GLY A 21 -25.09 3.39 -11.55
CA GLY A 21 -25.06 3.66 -12.99
C GLY A 21 -23.85 4.47 -13.46
N CYS A 22 -22.85 4.71 -12.60
CA CYS A 22 -21.61 5.38 -12.98
C CYS A 22 -20.66 4.40 -13.68
N ASP A 23 -19.96 4.90 -14.70
CA ASP A 23 -18.85 4.23 -15.40
C ASP A 23 -17.47 4.68 -14.88
N ALA A 24 -17.45 5.67 -13.98
CA ALA A 24 -16.25 6.20 -13.35
C ALA A 24 -16.34 6.12 -11.82
N VAL A 25 -15.25 5.65 -11.20
CA VAL A 25 -15.12 5.52 -9.75
C VAL A 25 -13.83 6.14 -9.22
N MET A 26 -13.87 6.65 -7.99
CA MET A 26 -12.70 7.14 -7.27
C MET A 26 -12.33 6.17 -6.15
N ILE A 27 -11.06 5.74 -6.12
CA ILE A 27 -10.49 4.90 -5.06
C ILE A 27 -9.61 5.72 -4.13
N GLY A 28 -9.79 5.53 -2.82
CA GLY A 28 -9.03 6.23 -1.78
C GLY A 28 -8.23 5.25 -0.93
N ARG A 29 -8.75 4.91 0.25
CA ARG A 29 -8.11 3.99 1.21
C ARG A 29 -7.75 2.63 0.59
N GLY A 30 -8.62 2.08 -0.27
CA GLY A 30 -8.37 0.82 -0.98
C GLY A 30 -7.08 0.82 -1.81
N ALA A 31 -6.67 1.97 -2.36
CA ALA A 31 -5.43 2.07 -3.12
C ALA A 31 -4.16 1.96 -2.26
N LEU A 32 -4.25 2.24 -0.96
CA LEU A 32 -3.15 2.01 -0.01
C LEU A 32 -3.14 0.57 0.51
N ASN A 33 -4.33 -0.04 0.64
CA ASN A 33 -4.52 -1.44 1.00
C ASN A 33 -3.98 -2.37 -0.12
N ILE A 34 -4.35 -2.13 -1.37
CA ILE A 34 -3.93 -2.89 -2.54
C ILE A 34 -3.24 -1.92 -3.51
N PRO A 35 -1.89 -1.89 -3.58
CA PRO A 35 -1.17 -0.87 -4.34
C PRO A 35 -1.46 -0.86 -5.86
N ASN A 36 -1.91 -1.98 -6.43
CA ASN A 36 -2.37 -2.07 -7.83
C ASN A 36 -3.90 -2.04 -7.98
N LEU A 37 -4.67 -1.52 -7.01
CA LEU A 37 -6.15 -1.61 -7.00
C LEU A 37 -6.79 -1.09 -8.30
N SER A 38 -6.20 -0.09 -8.96
CA SER A 38 -6.72 0.40 -10.24
C SER A 38 -6.72 -0.68 -11.34
N ARG A 39 -5.73 -1.57 -11.36
CA ARG A 39 -5.64 -2.71 -12.30
C ARG A 39 -6.58 -3.84 -11.89
N VAL A 40 -6.68 -4.11 -10.58
CA VAL A 40 -7.67 -5.06 -10.02
C VAL A 40 -9.09 -4.64 -10.44
N VAL A 41 -9.46 -3.37 -10.24
CA VAL A 41 -10.78 -2.85 -10.58
C VAL A 41 -11.04 -2.88 -12.08
N LYS A 42 -10.07 -2.47 -12.91
CA LYS A 42 -10.27 -2.38 -14.36
C LYS A 42 -10.23 -3.72 -15.09
N TYR A 43 -9.36 -4.62 -14.66
CA TYR A 43 -8.98 -5.80 -15.45
C TYR A 43 -9.18 -7.12 -14.69
N ASN A 44 -9.71 -7.06 -13.46
CA ASN A 44 -9.81 -8.21 -12.55
C ASN A 44 -8.47 -8.93 -12.35
N GLU A 45 -7.38 -8.16 -12.37
CA GLU A 45 -6.05 -8.68 -12.06
C GLU A 45 -5.95 -9.08 -10.58
N PRO A 46 -5.07 -10.03 -10.22
CA PRO A 46 -4.80 -10.33 -8.82
C PRO A 46 -4.22 -9.10 -8.11
N ARG A 47 -4.46 -9.02 -6.80
CA ARG A 47 -3.79 -8.03 -5.95
C ARG A 47 -2.27 -8.19 -6.06
N MET A 48 -1.55 -7.07 -5.96
CA MET A 48 -0.09 -7.02 -6.05
C MET A 48 0.53 -8.05 -5.09
N PRO A 49 1.36 -8.99 -5.56
CA PRO A 49 2.04 -9.93 -4.69
C PRO A 49 2.90 -9.22 -3.64
N TRP A 50 3.00 -9.78 -2.44
CA TRP A 50 3.78 -9.19 -1.35
C TRP A 50 5.24 -8.82 -1.73
N PRO A 51 6.00 -9.63 -2.49
CA PRO A 51 7.35 -9.25 -2.93
C PRO A 51 7.39 -7.91 -3.71
N GLU A 52 6.37 -7.62 -4.52
CA GLU A 52 6.26 -6.37 -5.27
C GLU A 52 5.86 -5.19 -4.36
N VAL A 53 5.02 -5.43 -3.35
CA VAL A 53 4.70 -4.43 -2.32
C VAL A 53 5.96 -4.03 -1.56
N VAL A 54 6.80 -5.00 -1.17
CA VAL A 54 8.09 -4.75 -0.52
C VAL A 54 9.02 -3.95 -1.45
N ALA A 55 9.10 -4.30 -2.73
CA ALA A 55 9.89 -3.54 -3.71
C ALA A 55 9.45 -2.06 -3.78
N LEU A 56 8.13 -1.82 -3.70
CA LEU A 56 7.56 -0.47 -3.68
C LEU A 56 7.96 0.31 -2.43
N LEU A 57 7.90 -0.34 -1.25
CA LEU A 57 8.34 0.26 0.01
C LEU A 57 9.85 0.56 0.00
N GLN A 58 10.67 -0.35 -0.52
CA GLN A 58 12.11 -0.13 -0.68
C GLN A 58 12.39 1.08 -1.57
N LYS A 59 11.71 1.18 -2.72
CA LYS A 59 11.80 2.35 -3.58
C LYS A 59 11.38 3.62 -2.84
N TYR A 60 10.31 3.58 -2.06
CA TYR A 60 9.81 4.73 -1.32
C TYR A 60 10.82 5.26 -0.30
N THR A 61 11.55 4.38 0.41
CA THR A 61 12.60 4.81 1.37
C THR A 61 13.78 5.54 0.73
N ARG A 62 13.97 5.38 -0.59
CA ARG A 62 15.03 6.07 -1.35
C ARG A 62 14.59 7.41 -1.92
N LEU A 63 13.29 7.73 -1.87
CA LEU A 63 12.79 9.00 -2.35
C LEU A 63 13.03 10.08 -1.28
N GLU A 64 13.76 11.12 -1.68
CA GLU A 64 13.93 12.29 -0.83
C GLU A 64 12.62 13.07 -0.73
N LYS A 65 12.32 13.57 0.47
CA LYS A 65 11.19 14.45 0.69
C LYS A 65 11.71 15.87 0.93
N GLN A 66 11.45 16.75 -0.04
CA GLN A 66 11.71 18.18 0.14
C GLN A 66 10.97 18.71 1.38
N GLY A 67 11.71 19.39 2.25
CA GLY A 67 11.19 19.92 3.52
C GLY A 67 10.99 18.87 4.62
N ASP A 68 11.64 17.71 4.52
CA ASP A 68 11.64 16.72 5.62
C ASP A 68 12.35 17.28 6.86
N THR A 69 11.67 17.19 8.00
CA THR A 69 12.22 17.55 9.32
C THR A 69 12.95 16.36 9.99
N GLY A 70 13.08 15.23 9.30
CA GLY A 70 13.88 14.06 9.66
C GLY A 70 13.08 12.79 9.95
N LEU A 71 11.75 12.88 10.08
CA LEU A 71 10.87 11.78 10.49
C LEU A 71 9.83 11.39 9.44
N TYR A 72 9.90 11.94 8.22
CA TYR A 72 8.91 11.66 7.19
C TYR A 72 8.76 10.16 6.90
N HIS A 73 9.87 9.46 6.67
CA HIS A 73 9.84 8.02 6.35
C HIS A 73 9.39 7.18 7.53
N VAL A 74 9.74 7.56 8.77
CA VAL A 74 9.20 6.91 9.99
C VAL A 74 7.68 6.96 9.99
N ALA A 75 7.11 8.16 9.80
CA ALA A 75 5.67 8.35 9.85
C ALA A 75 4.97 7.64 8.69
N ARG A 76 5.47 7.80 7.45
CA ARG A 76 4.79 7.32 6.24
C ARG A 76 4.91 5.83 6.02
N ILE A 77 6.04 5.19 6.33
CA ILE A 77 6.17 3.73 6.24
C ILE A 77 5.23 3.06 7.25
N LYS A 78 5.24 3.51 8.51
CA LYS A 78 4.33 2.98 9.55
C LYS A 78 2.86 3.21 9.18
N GLN A 79 2.54 4.40 8.66
CA GLN A 79 1.19 4.70 8.18
C GLN A 79 0.78 3.76 7.05
N TRP A 80 1.62 3.57 6.03
CA TRP A 80 1.27 2.70 4.90
C TRP A 80 1.13 1.25 5.32
N LEU A 81 2.04 0.72 6.14
CA LEU A 81 1.93 -0.62 6.71
C LEU A 81 0.63 -0.81 7.52
N SER A 82 0.12 0.24 8.16
CA SER A 82 -1.15 0.18 8.88
C SER A 82 -2.37 -0.02 7.95
N TYR A 83 -2.27 0.39 6.67
CA TYR A 83 -3.24 0.07 5.63
C TYR A 83 -3.01 -1.33 5.05
N LEU A 84 -1.75 -1.64 4.70
CA LEU A 84 -1.38 -2.89 4.05
C LEU A 84 -1.74 -4.13 4.88
N ARG A 85 -1.61 -4.06 6.21
CA ARG A 85 -1.96 -5.17 7.12
C ARG A 85 -3.43 -5.58 7.13
N LYS A 86 -4.31 -4.84 6.43
CA LYS A 86 -5.70 -5.27 6.19
C LYS A 86 -5.79 -6.31 5.07
N GLU A 87 -4.80 -6.36 4.19
CA GLU A 87 -4.77 -7.24 3.01
C GLU A 87 -3.63 -8.26 3.07
N TYR A 88 -2.47 -7.89 3.61
CA TYR A 88 -1.27 -8.71 3.63
C TYR A 88 -0.90 -9.10 5.06
N ASP A 89 -0.88 -10.40 5.35
CA ASP A 89 -0.49 -10.91 6.66
C ASP A 89 0.97 -10.57 6.96
N GLU A 90 1.83 -10.62 5.93
CA GLU A 90 3.25 -10.27 6.02
C GLU A 90 3.47 -8.80 6.42
N ALA A 91 2.52 -7.91 6.09
CA ALA A 91 2.58 -6.52 6.53
C ALA A 91 2.34 -6.38 8.05
N THR A 92 1.60 -7.30 8.67
CA THR A 92 1.45 -7.33 10.14
C THR A 92 2.79 -7.61 10.80
N GLU A 93 3.50 -8.63 10.34
CA GLU A 93 4.83 -9.00 10.85
C GLU A 93 5.85 -7.87 10.63
N LEU A 94 5.91 -7.33 9.42
CA LEU A 94 6.81 -6.22 9.11
C LEU A 94 6.49 -4.99 9.95
N PHE A 95 5.20 -4.68 10.16
CA PHE A 95 4.79 -3.57 11.01
C PHE A 95 5.29 -3.73 12.45
N GLN A 96 5.18 -4.93 13.03
CA GLN A 96 5.69 -5.17 14.39
C GLN A 96 7.20 -4.94 14.47
N HIS A 97 7.95 -5.39 13.47
CA HIS A 97 9.40 -5.21 13.42
C HIS A 97 9.79 -3.73 13.37
N VAL A 98 9.13 -2.93 12.53
CA VAL A 98 9.51 -1.51 12.35
C VAL A 98 8.85 -0.54 13.34
N ARG A 99 7.82 -0.98 14.09
CA ARG A 99 7.05 -0.12 14.99
C ARG A 99 7.92 0.60 16.03
N VAL A 100 8.97 -0.05 16.51
CA VAL A 100 9.88 0.47 17.54
C VAL A 100 10.94 1.43 16.99
N LEU A 101 11.18 1.44 15.68
CA LEU A 101 12.21 2.28 15.06
C LEU A 101 11.75 3.74 15.02
N ASN A 102 12.57 4.66 15.53
CA ASN A 102 12.19 6.05 15.78
C ASN A 102 12.91 7.07 14.88
N ASN A 103 13.74 6.61 13.95
CA ASN A 103 14.47 7.47 13.01
C ASN A 103 14.41 6.90 11.58
N SER A 104 14.50 7.80 10.60
CA SER A 104 14.36 7.45 9.17
C SER A 104 15.48 6.54 8.65
N PRO A 105 16.76 6.70 9.05
CA PRO A 105 17.82 5.78 8.64
C PRO A 105 17.58 4.32 9.04
N ASP A 106 17.12 4.06 10.26
CA ASP A 106 16.86 2.70 10.72
C ASP A 106 15.64 2.08 10.03
N ILE A 107 14.57 2.86 9.82
CA ILE A 107 13.42 2.42 9.00
C ILE A 107 13.88 2.06 7.59
N ALA A 108 14.68 2.92 6.95
CA ALA A 108 15.17 2.67 5.61
C ALA A 108 16.03 1.40 5.55
N ARG A 109 16.95 1.22 6.52
CA ARG A 109 17.79 0.01 6.61
C ARG A 109 16.96 -1.26 6.80
N ALA A 110 15.97 -1.23 7.69
CA ALA A 110 15.11 -2.39 7.96
C ALA A 110 14.30 -2.81 6.72
N ILE A 111 13.71 -1.85 5.99
CA ILE A 111 12.97 -2.13 4.76
C ILE A 111 13.90 -2.60 3.62
N GLN A 112 15.09 -2.01 3.51
CA GLN A 112 16.08 -2.38 2.48
C GLN A 112 16.76 -3.72 2.73
N ALA A 113 16.81 -4.19 3.97
CA ALA A 113 17.39 -5.49 4.32
C ALA A 113 16.49 -6.68 3.92
N ILE A 114 15.25 -6.44 3.52
CA ILE A 114 14.33 -7.49 3.09
C ILE A 114 14.76 -8.03 1.72
N ASP A 115 15.12 -9.31 1.70
CA ASP A 115 15.52 -10.05 0.50
C ASP A 115 14.27 -10.53 -0.26
N ILE A 116 13.91 -9.79 -1.32
CA ILE A 116 12.68 -10.01 -2.10
C ILE A 116 12.70 -11.39 -2.79
N ASP A 117 13.87 -11.88 -3.20
CA ASP A 117 13.98 -13.16 -3.89
C ASP A 117 13.69 -14.36 -2.98
N LYS A 118 13.81 -14.18 -1.66
CA LYS A 118 13.43 -15.19 -0.65
C LYS A 118 11.95 -15.17 -0.27
N LEU A 119 11.18 -14.21 -0.78
CA LEU A 119 9.73 -14.09 -0.54
C LEU A 119 8.91 -14.71 -1.68
N ARG A 120 9.56 -15.22 -2.72
CA ARG A 120 8.93 -15.85 -3.90
C ARG A 120 8.69 -17.34 -3.71
#